data_AF-A0A534X9C5-F1
#
_entry.id   AF-A0A534X9C5-F1
#
_cell.length_a   1.000
_cell.length_b   1.000
_cell.length_c   1.000
_cell.angle_alpha   90.00
_cell.angle_beta   90.00
_cell.angle_gamma   90.00
#
_symmetry.space_group_name_H-M   'P 1'
#
loop_
_entity.id
_entity.type
_entity.pdbx_description
1 polymer ?
#
loop_
_entity_poly.entity_id
_entity_poly.type
_entity_poly.pdbx_seq_one_letter_code
_entity_poly.pdbx_strand_id
1 'polypeptide(L)'
;MRAAVAALALSAVIAAESVRAQSAAPPVDFTIAFIGDQGLGSNAQAVLTLIRSEGADVVLHSGDFDYQDDPKAWDDQISGILGRDFPYFASAGNHDAARFYGPGGYQEFLAARMNRLGIAWRGDLGVQSSFTYRGIFFVLTAPDVFGDGDGLYDLFIARELAADDSTWRISSWHEDMQLMQVGGKDDQTGWGVYEQSRRGGAIIATAHEHSYSRTYLLSSCRDQTVASTASTLILSRDDPSTPADEGRSFVFVSGLGGKSIRSQLLDGPWWASVDTSTQGANYGALFGVFDYQGDPAVAHFYFKEIGGRVVDDFFVRSAAAGGPRPCTTAVCDCPEATPCDDGDACTVDDACDAGGVCRAGAPRSCEDFDACTVDTCSPRSGCDHRPIVLADVRRVLTRGSRVEACAGQRLPKSVARRLGRARRLLGRASRTGNGAGRAITRALHLLGQAEAALGSAQQHLSPGCAAALRGQLDDASTKMSCLRPGSRA
;
A
#
# COMPACT_ATOMS: atom_id res chain seq x y z
N MET A 1 -3.16 55.17 53.53
CA MET A 1 -3.38 53.82 54.07
C MET A 1 -4.08 52.99 53.01
N ARG A 2 -3.58 51.76 52.79
CA ARG A 2 -4.01 50.71 51.84
C ARG A 2 -3.52 50.83 50.38
N ALA A 3 -2.38 50.21 50.10
CA ALA A 3 -2.14 49.40 48.90
C ALA A 3 -0.99 48.43 49.17
N ALA A 4 -1.29 47.13 49.12
CA ALA A 4 -0.40 45.97 49.26
C ALA A 4 -1.13 44.86 48.45
N VAL A 5 -0.57 43.95 47.66
CA VAL A 5 0.77 43.43 47.37
C VAL A 5 0.64 42.76 45.99
N ALA A 6 1.66 42.83 45.12
CA ALA A 6 2.00 41.77 44.17
C ALA A 6 3.36 42.09 43.52
N ALA A 7 4.44 41.69 44.18
CA ALA A 7 5.77 41.61 43.60
C ALA A 7 6.32 40.23 43.94
N LEU A 8 6.57 39.40 42.92
CA LEU A 8 7.60 38.36 42.86
C LEU A 8 7.40 37.55 41.58
N ALA A 9 8.04 38.00 40.50
CA ALA A 9 8.33 37.19 39.33
C ALA A 9 9.83 37.22 39.12
N LEU A 10 10.54 36.26 39.73
CA LEU A 10 11.80 35.70 39.21
C LEU A 10 12.29 34.57 40.14
N SER A 11 12.44 33.38 39.56
CA SER A 11 13.46 32.34 39.86
C SER A 11 12.85 30.93 39.91
N ALA A 12 12.99 30.20 38.81
CA ALA A 12 13.44 28.80 38.79
C ALA A 12 13.59 28.35 37.32
N VAL A 13 14.73 28.71 36.72
CA VAL A 13 15.33 27.93 35.62
C VAL A 13 16.20 26.85 36.30
N ILE A 14 16.30 25.68 35.67
CA ILE A 14 17.05 24.45 36.04
C ILE A 14 16.23 23.55 37.00
N ALA A 15 15.78 22.35 36.62
CA ALA A 15 16.50 21.31 35.89
C ALA A 15 15.79 20.84 34.61
N ALA A 16 16.47 21.04 33.48
CA ALA A 16 16.39 20.09 32.38
C ALA A 16 17.10 18.82 32.85
N GLU A 17 16.36 17.89 33.44
CA GLU A 17 16.78 16.49 33.38
C GLU A 17 16.82 16.14 31.90
N SER A 18 17.97 15.61 31.47
CA SER A 18 18.21 15.19 30.10
C SER A 18 17.10 14.24 29.66
N VAL A 19 16.12 14.74 28.91
CA VAL A 19 15.32 13.89 28.02
C VAL A 19 16.35 13.22 27.13
N ARG A 20 16.61 11.94 27.40
CA ARG A 20 17.49 11.12 26.57
C ARG A 20 16.87 11.22 25.18
N ALA A 21 17.54 11.92 24.25
CA ALA A 21 17.10 12.00 22.88
C ALA A 21 16.86 10.56 22.39
N GLN A 22 15.63 10.25 21.98
CA GLN A 22 15.37 8.96 21.35
C GLN A 22 16.26 8.86 20.10
N SER A 23 16.76 7.66 19.80
CA SER A 23 17.48 7.46 18.55
C SER A 23 16.58 7.80 17.37
N ALA A 24 17.16 8.42 16.34
CA ALA A 24 16.43 8.80 15.12
C ALA A 24 15.98 7.58 14.28
N ALA A 25 16.51 6.39 14.58
CA ALA A 25 16.16 5.12 13.96
C ALA A 25 15.84 4.06 15.04
N PRO A 26 15.00 3.06 14.72
CA PRO A 26 14.82 1.90 15.57
C PRO A 26 16.12 1.12 15.80
N PRO A 27 16.25 0.39 16.92
CA PRO A 27 17.29 -0.61 17.08
C PRO A 27 17.25 -1.65 15.94
N VAL A 28 18.40 -2.24 15.63
CA VAL A 28 18.49 -3.36 14.68
C VAL A 28 17.53 -4.47 15.09
N ASP A 29 16.77 -4.95 14.11
CA ASP A 29 15.75 -6.00 14.25
C ASP A 29 14.66 -5.69 15.30
N PHE A 30 14.35 -4.40 15.51
CA PHE A 30 13.30 -3.98 16.42
C PHE A 30 11.94 -4.48 15.95
N THR A 31 11.29 -5.32 16.77
CA THR A 31 10.12 -6.09 16.34
C THR A 31 8.83 -5.57 16.97
N ILE A 32 7.86 -5.20 16.14
CA ILE A 32 6.49 -4.86 16.55
C ILE A 32 5.55 -5.99 16.16
N ALA A 33 4.76 -6.47 17.12
CA ALA A 33 3.60 -7.31 16.84
C ALA A 33 2.33 -6.47 16.71
N PHE A 34 1.55 -6.71 15.66
CA PHE A 34 0.28 -6.06 15.39
C PHE A 34 -0.85 -7.05 15.61
N ILE A 35 -1.85 -6.66 16.40
CA ILE A 35 -3.04 -7.45 16.70
C ILE A 35 -4.26 -6.55 16.82
N GLY A 36 -5.44 -7.14 16.72
CA GLY A 36 -6.70 -6.60 17.20
C GLY A 36 -7.64 -7.74 17.56
N ASP A 37 -8.81 -7.41 18.12
CA ASP A 37 -9.86 -8.39 18.40
C ASP A 37 -9.38 -9.53 19.31
N GLN A 38 -8.64 -9.16 20.34
CA GLN A 38 -7.92 -10.11 21.20
C GLN A 38 -8.89 -10.92 22.07
N GLY A 39 -9.75 -10.23 22.82
CA GLY A 39 -10.56 -10.86 23.86
C GLY A 39 -9.76 -11.31 25.09
N LEU A 40 -10.41 -12.13 25.92
CA LEU A 40 -9.83 -12.82 27.07
C LEU A 40 -9.91 -14.34 26.90
N GLY A 41 -9.01 -15.06 27.58
CA GLY A 41 -9.04 -16.51 27.64
C GLY A 41 -7.96 -17.18 26.80
N SER A 42 -8.09 -18.49 26.58
CA SER A 42 -6.99 -19.33 26.07
C SER A 42 -6.47 -18.91 24.70
N ASN A 43 -7.34 -18.47 23.80
CA ASN A 43 -6.93 -18.07 22.44
C ASN A 43 -6.11 -16.78 22.48
N ALA A 44 -6.59 -15.75 23.18
CA ALA A 44 -5.86 -14.51 23.42
C ALA A 44 -4.51 -14.76 24.10
N GLN A 45 -4.48 -15.63 25.12
CA GLN A 45 -3.26 -16.01 25.82
C GLN A 45 -2.28 -16.74 24.90
N ALA A 46 -2.76 -17.58 23.97
CA ALA A 46 -1.93 -18.26 22.99
C ALA A 46 -1.29 -17.26 22.00
N VAL A 47 -2.03 -16.26 21.53
CA VAL A 47 -1.49 -15.19 20.67
C VAL A 47 -0.46 -14.35 21.42
N LEU A 48 -0.72 -13.95 22.67
CA LEU A 48 0.26 -13.24 23.49
C LEU A 48 1.52 -14.10 23.76
N THR A 49 1.35 -15.41 23.90
CA THR A 49 2.48 -16.35 24.06
C THR A 49 3.30 -16.45 22.77
N LEU A 50 2.64 -16.48 21.61
CA LEU A 50 3.29 -16.42 20.30
C LEU A 50 4.10 -15.13 20.15
N ILE A 51 3.52 -13.98 20.49
CA ILE A 51 4.21 -12.68 20.46
C ILE A 51 5.47 -12.70 21.32
N ARG A 52 5.38 -13.27 22.52
CA ARG A 52 6.54 -13.45 23.40
C ARG A 52 7.59 -14.38 22.79
N SER A 53 7.18 -15.46 22.13
CA SER A 53 8.11 -16.45 21.57
C SER A 53 8.83 -15.94 20.32
N GLU A 54 8.17 -15.11 19.50
CA GLU A 54 8.81 -14.43 18.37
C GLU A 54 9.72 -13.27 18.81
N GLY A 55 9.74 -12.94 20.12
CA GLY A 55 10.66 -11.95 20.66
C GLY A 55 10.28 -10.51 20.33
N ALA A 56 8.98 -10.22 20.14
CA ALA A 56 8.53 -8.86 19.89
C ALA A 56 8.95 -7.90 21.02
N ASP A 57 9.39 -6.70 20.65
CA ASP A 57 9.75 -5.63 21.59
C ASP A 57 8.54 -4.82 22.04
N VAL A 58 7.52 -4.75 21.18
CA VAL A 58 6.31 -3.93 21.35
C VAL A 58 5.09 -4.63 20.76
N VAL A 59 3.92 -4.39 21.34
CA VAL A 59 2.62 -4.67 20.71
C VAL A 59 1.92 -3.37 20.32
N LEU A 60 1.37 -3.32 19.11
CA LEU A 60 0.35 -2.36 18.70
C LEU A 60 -1.00 -3.09 18.56
N HIS A 61 -1.96 -2.74 19.41
CA HIS A 61 -3.30 -3.32 19.46
C HIS A 61 -4.34 -2.37 18.83
N SER A 62 -4.83 -2.72 17.66
CA SER A 62 -5.82 -1.94 16.90
C SER A 62 -7.25 -2.23 17.34
N GLY A 63 -7.58 -1.99 18.62
CA GLY A 63 -8.94 -2.04 19.18
C GLY A 63 -9.54 -3.43 19.46
N ASP A 64 -10.66 -3.40 20.19
CA ASP A 64 -11.43 -4.55 20.67
C ASP A 64 -10.64 -5.45 21.63
N PHE A 65 -10.47 -4.91 22.84
CA PHE A 65 -9.53 -5.40 23.84
C PHE A 65 -9.95 -6.71 24.50
N ASP A 66 -11.14 -6.75 25.10
CA ASP A 66 -11.60 -7.91 25.90
C ASP A 66 -13.03 -8.41 25.62
N TYR A 67 -13.89 -7.57 25.02
CA TYR A 67 -15.32 -7.82 24.77
C TYR A 67 -16.17 -8.08 26.03
N GLN A 68 -15.71 -7.64 27.19
CA GLN A 68 -16.27 -7.93 28.51
C GLN A 68 -16.33 -6.71 29.44
N ASP A 69 -15.85 -5.54 28.99
CA ASP A 69 -15.86 -4.32 29.79
C ASP A 69 -15.02 -4.46 31.07
N ASP A 70 -13.94 -5.27 31.03
CA ASP A 70 -13.03 -5.52 32.16
C ASP A 70 -11.57 -5.09 31.87
N PRO A 71 -11.30 -3.77 31.88
CA PRO A 71 -9.96 -3.22 31.67
C PRO A 71 -8.87 -3.81 32.55
N LYS A 72 -9.22 -4.21 33.78
CA LYS A 72 -8.25 -4.79 34.71
C LYS A 72 -7.87 -6.20 34.28
N ALA A 73 -8.84 -7.05 33.95
CA ALA A 73 -8.56 -8.41 33.48
C ALA A 73 -7.76 -8.39 32.17
N TRP A 74 -8.05 -7.43 31.29
CA TRP A 74 -7.29 -7.21 30.05
C TRP A 74 -5.81 -6.87 30.32
N ASP A 75 -5.53 -5.87 31.17
CA ASP A 75 -4.15 -5.49 31.51
C ASP A 75 -3.42 -6.58 32.31
N ASP A 76 -4.13 -7.29 33.20
CA ASP A 76 -3.58 -8.42 33.97
C ASP A 76 -3.16 -9.57 33.03
N GLN A 77 -3.96 -9.90 32.01
CA GLN A 77 -3.64 -10.94 31.04
C GLN A 77 -2.38 -10.61 30.24
N ILE A 78 -2.30 -9.37 29.72
CA ILE A 78 -1.13 -8.88 29.00
C ILE A 78 0.10 -8.90 29.91
N SER A 79 -0.02 -8.32 31.10
CA SER A 79 1.09 -8.20 32.05
C SER A 79 1.55 -9.55 32.60
N GLY A 80 0.64 -10.51 32.73
CA GLY A 80 0.97 -11.87 33.16
C GLY A 80 1.78 -12.65 32.14
N ILE A 81 1.59 -12.38 30.84
CA ILE A 81 2.26 -13.12 29.76
C ILE A 81 3.49 -12.37 29.24
N LEU A 82 3.34 -11.10 28.86
CA LEU A 82 4.42 -10.30 28.26
C LEU A 82 5.28 -9.60 29.32
N GLY A 83 4.73 -9.40 30.52
CA GLY A 83 5.36 -8.67 31.60
C GLY A 83 4.77 -7.28 31.80
N ARG A 84 4.79 -6.82 33.05
CA ARG A 84 4.24 -5.52 33.45
C ARG A 84 4.93 -4.34 32.75
N ASP A 85 6.20 -4.45 32.41
CA ASP A 85 6.97 -3.38 31.78
C ASP A 85 7.14 -3.59 30.26
N PHE A 86 6.38 -4.50 29.67
CA PHE A 86 6.35 -4.68 28.22
C PHE A 86 5.63 -3.49 27.55
N PRO A 87 6.23 -2.81 26.54
CA PRO A 87 5.56 -1.75 25.81
C PRO A 87 4.34 -2.24 25.03
N TYR A 88 3.21 -1.58 25.24
CA TYR A 88 1.93 -1.95 24.64
C TYR A 88 1.16 -0.68 24.29
N PHE A 89 0.91 -0.48 23.01
CA PHE A 89 0.20 0.67 22.46
C PHE A 89 -1.15 0.21 21.91
N ALA A 90 -2.17 1.04 21.98
CA ALA A 90 -3.49 0.64 21.49
C ALA A 90 -4.34 1.81 21.00
N SER A 91 -5.11 1.56 19.94
CA SER A 91 -6.23 2.40 19.49
C SER A 91 -7.54 1.82 20.04
N ALA A 92 -8.54 2.66 20.32
CA ALA A 92 -9.84 2.19 20.78
C ALA A 92 -10.65 1.55 19.64
N GLY A 93 -11.35 0.45 19.95
CA GLY A 93 -12.38 -0.19 19.14
C GLY A 93 -13.79 0.01 19.70
N ASN A 94 -14.80 -0.44 18.94
CA ASN A 94 -16.20 -0.25 19.31
C ASN A 94 -16.59 -1.04 20.57
N HIS A 95 -15.94 -2.17 20.86
CA HIS A 95 -16.17 -2.90 22.10
C HIS A 95 -15.45 -2.31 23.32
N ASP A 96 -14.58 -1.31 23.14
CA ASP A 96 -13.85 -0.67 24.24
C ASP A 96 -14.59 0.57 24.75
N ALA A 97 -15.45 1.17 23.91
CA ALA A 97 -16.00 2.50 24.10
C ALA A 97 -16.69 2.72 25.45
N ALA A 98 -17.43 1.72 25.93
CA ALA A 98 -18.20 1.80 27.17
C ALA A 98 -17.31 1.92 28.42
N ARG A 99 -16.07 1.40 28.37
CA ARG A 99 -15.11 1.40 29.49
C ARG A 99 -13.75 2.01 29.11
N PHE A 100 -13.68 2.75 28.02
CA PHE A 100 -12.43 3.38 27.60
C PHE A 100 -11.97 4.46 28.58
N TYR A 101 -12.88 5.37 28.92
CA TYR A 101 -12.63 6.48 29.83
C TYR A 101 -13.15 6.23 31.25
N GLY A 102 -12.72 7.10 32.16
CA GLY A 102 -13.15 7.13 33.56
C GLY A 102 -12.35 6.21 34.48
N PRO A 103 -12.65 6.23 35.79
CA PRO A 103 -11.90 5.47 36.78
C PRO A 103 -11.88 3.97 36.48
N GLY A 104 -10.68 3.43 36.37
CA GLY A 104 -10.43 2.03 36.00
C GLY A 104 -10.79 1.71 34.55
N GLY A 105 -10.85 2.69 33.65
CA GLY A 105 -11.05 2.50 32.22
C GLY A 105 -9.77 2.10 31.48
N TYR A 106 -9.90 1.59 30.24
CA TYR A 106 -8.76 1.12 29.43
C TYR A 106 -7.66 2.18 29.28
N GLN A 107 -8.05 3.45 29.07
CA GLN A 107 -7.09 4.52 28.87
C GLN A 107 -6.21 4.76 30.11
N GLU A 108 -6.73 4.58 31.33
CA GLU A 108 -5.93 4.72 32.55
C GLU A 108 -4.83 3.66 32.63
N PHE A 109 -5.11 2.41 32.22
CA PHE A 109 -4.11 1.34 32.16
C PHE A 109 -3.05 1.60 31.08
N LEU A 110 -3.48 2.03 29.89
CA LEU A 110 -2.59 2.45 28.81
C LEU A 110 -1.68 3.60 29.26
N ALA A 111 -2.24 4.67 29.82
CA ALA A 111 -1.49 5.82 30.30
C ALA A 111 -0.55 5.45 31.45
N ALA A 112 -0.99 4.59 32.38
CA ALA A 112 -0.14 4.10 33.47
C ALA A 112 1.06 3.29 32.93
N ARG A 113 0.87 2.52 31.86
CA ARG A 113 1.95 1.82 31.16
C ARG A 113 2.90 2.77 30.46
N MET A 114 2.39 3.73 29.69
CA MET A 114 3.22 4.76 29.03
C MET A 114 4.07 5.54 30.03
N ASN A 115 3.46 6.02 31.11
CA ASN A 115 4.14 6.77 32.18
C ASN A 115 5.22 5.94 32.87
N ARG A 116 4.94 4.68 33.19
CA ARG A 116 5.91 3.77 33.83
C ARG A 116 7.13 3.53 32.94
N LEU A 117 6.94 3.51 31.63
CA LEU A 117 8.01 3.34 30.64
C LEU A 117 8.67 4.66 30.21
N GLY A 118 8.22 5.80 30.75
CA GLY A 118 8.74 7.12 30.42
C GLY A 118 8.44 7.54 28.96
N ILE A 119 7.35 7.04 28.38
CA ILE A 119 6.93 7.35 27.01
C ILE A 119 5.98 8.53 27.07
N ALA A 120 6.40 9.67 26.51
CA ALA A 120 5.54 10.85 26.39
C ALA A 120 4.69 10.75 25.11
N TRP A 121 3.45 11.25 25.17
CA TRP A 121 2.55 11.34 24.04
C TRP A 121 1.89 12.71 23.94
N ARG A 122 1.33 13.01 22.77
CA ARG A 122 0.47 14.17 22.52
C ARG A 122 -0.96 13.73 22.28
N GLY A 123 -1.91 14.57 22.66
CA GLY A 123 -3.33 14.34 22.39
C GLY A 123 -3.98 13.33 23.33
N ASP A 124 -5.08 12.76 22.87
CA ASP A 124 -5.93 11.83 23.63
C ASP A 124 -5.53 10.39 23.36
N LEU A 125 -4.91 9.73 24.34
CA LEU A 125 -4.20 8.46 24.16
C LEU A 125 -5.14 7.37 23.64
N GLY A 126 -4.81 6.80 22.49
CA GLY A 126 -5.59 5.74 21.82
C GLY A 126 -6.84 6.21 21.07
N VAL A 127 -7.11 7.53 21.02
CA VAL A 127 -8.28 8.10 20.32
C VAL A 127 -7.90 9.19 19.33
N GLN A 128 -7.00 10.08 19.72
CA GLN A 128 -6.44 11.12 18.86
C GLN A 128 -5.06 11.51 19.39
N SER A 129 -4.10 10.60 19.25
CA SER A 129 -2.78 10.76 19.86
C SER A 129 -1.64 10.46 18.92
N SER A 130 -0.49 11.04 19.24
CA SER A 130 0.76 10.75 18.54
C SER A 130 1.95 10.73 19.50
N PHE A 131 2.94 9.91 19.18
CA PHE A 131 4.19 9.80 19.94
C PHE A 131 5.28 9.14 19.10
N THR A 132 6.52 9.32 19.51
CA THR A 132 7.66 8.59 18.95
C THR A 132 8.13 7.59 19.99
N TYR A 133 8.39 6.36 19.55
CA TYR A 133 9.04 5.35 20.36
C TYR A 133 10.13 4.69 19.54
N ARG A 134 11.38 4.78 20.02
CA ARG A 134 12.54 4.14 19.39
C ARG A 134 12.65 4.49 17.89
N GLY A 135 12.51 5.77 17.53
CA GLY A 135 12.66 6.22 16.14
C GLY A 135 11.49 5.87 15.19
N ILE A 136 10.39 5.31 15.71
CA ILE A 136 9.15 5.07 14.97
C ILE A 136 8.08 6.04 15.47
N PHE A 137 7.41 6.74 14.56
CA PHE A 137 6.32 7.65 14.87
C PHE A 137 4.96 6.95 14.77
N PHE A 138 4.15 7.08 15.80
CA PHE A 138 2.83 6.47 15.90
C PHE A 138 1.75 7.55 15.89
N VAL A 139 0.68 7.29 15.14
CA VAL A 139 -0.55 8.08 15.13
C VAL A 139 -1.71 7.13 15.42
N LEU A 140 -2.35 7.29 16.58
CA LEU A 140 -3.45 6.44 17.02
C LEU A 140 -4.76 7.21 16.98
N THR A 141 -5.71 6.72 16.19
CA THR A 141 -7.04 7.33 16.01
C THR A 141 -8.17 6.33 16.25
N ALA A 142 -9.39 6.82 16.50
CA ALA A 142 -10.57 5.99 16.73
C ALA A 142 -11.82 6.48 15.93
N PRO A 143 -11.73 6.53 14.58
CA PRO A 143 -12.87 6.84 13.71
C PRO A 143 -14.05 5.89 13.94
N ASP A 144 -15.26 6.42 13.84
CA ASP A 144 -16.57 5.80 14.14
C ASP A 144 -16.79 5.46 15.63
N VAL A 145 -15.73 5.26 16.41
CA VAL A 145 -15.82 4.97 17.85
C VAL A 145 -16.03 6.23 18.69
N PHE A 146 -15.19 7.25 18.49
CA PHE A 146 -15.20 8.50 19.28
C PHE A 146 -15.32 9.76 18.44
N GLY A 147 -15.52 9.63 17.13
CA GLY A 147 -15.71 10.74 16.20
C GLY A 147 -15.64 10.31 14.75
N ASP A 148 -15.94 11.25 13.85
CA ASP A 148 -15.89 10.99 12.41
C ASP A 148 -14.44 10.80 11.93
N GLY A 149 -14.18 9.88 11.01
CA GLY A 149 -12.86 9.82 10.38
C GLY A 149 -12.62 10.98 9.40
N ASP A 150 -13.63 11.35 8.62
CA ASP A 150 -13.56 12.43 7.64
C ASP A 150 -13.89 13.79 8.29
N GLY A 151 -13.01 14.78 8.11
CA GLY A 151 -13.15 16.12 8.67
C GLY A 151 -12.67 16.29 10.12
N LEU A 152 -12.20 15.22 10.77
CA LEU A 152 -11.67 15.23 12.14
C LEU A 152 -10.37 14.42 12.24
N TYR A 153 -10.44 13.08 12.19
CA TYR A 153 -9.25 12.25 12.36
C TYR A 153 -8.32 12.29 11.15
N ASP A 154 -8.84 12.40 9.94
CA ASP A 154 -8.06 12.61 8.72
C ASP A 154 -7.20 13.90 8.80
N LEU A 155 -7.77 15.01 9.27
CA LEU A 155 -7.06 16.28 9.47
C LEU A 155 -6.01 16.18 10.57
N PHE A 156 -6.30 15.42 11.62
CA PHE A 156 -5.32 15.10 12.66
C PHE A 156 -4.14 14.33 12.05
N ILE A 157 -4.41 13.21 11.38
CA ILE A 157 -3.39 12.38 10.73
C ILE A 157 -2.54 13.21 9.76
N ALA A 158 -3.18 13.99 8.87
CA ALA A 158 -2.49 14.82 7.90
C ALA A 158 -1.51 15.78 8.57
N ARG A 159 -1.94 16.44 9.65
CA ARG A 159 -1.09 17.38 10.41
C ARG A 159 0.05 16.68 11.13
N GLU A 160 -0.24 15.58 11.82
CA GLU A 160 0.76 14.85 12.60
C GLU A 160 1.85 14.26 11.69
N LEU A 161 1.45 13.65 10.57
CA LEU A 161 2.40 13.10 9.61
C LEU A 161 3.18 14.22 8.91
N ALA A 162 2.54 15.31 8.46
CA ALA A 162 3.26 16.43 7.84
C ALA A 162 4.32 17.08 8.75
N ALA A 163 4.11 17.03 10.07
CA ALA A 163 5.03 17.59 11.06
C ALA A 163 6.17 16.63 11.48
N ASP A 164 6.12 15.35 11.09
CA ASP A 164 7.08 14.33 11.49
C ASP A 164 7.98 13.88 10.31
N ASP A 165 9.27 13.73 10.60
CA ASP A 165 10.32 13.33 9.66
C ASP A 165 10.88 11.91 9.92
N SER A 166 10.28 11.15 10.84
CA SER A 166 10.70 9.78 11.17
C SER A 166 10.72 8.87 9.94
N THR A 167 11.68 7.94 9.85
CA THR A 167 11.76 7.00 8.71
C THR A 167 10.51 6.14 8.63
N TRP A 168 10.06 5.67 9.80
CA TRP A 168 8.91 4.79 9.95
C TRP A 168 7.79 5.52 10.67
N ARG A 169 6.60 5.42 10.08
CA ARG A 169 5.37 6.02 10.60
C ARG A 169 4.26 5.00 10.52
N ILE A 170 3.46 4.92 11.56
CA ILE A 170 2.37 3.95 11.65
C ILE A 170 1.11 4.70 12.06
N SER A 171 0.09 4.63 11.23
CA SER A 171 -1.27 5.03 11.58
C SER A 171 -2.07 3.80 11.99
N SER A 172 -2.78 3.87 13.10
CA SER A 172 -3.56 2.75 13.63
C SER A 172 -4.93 3.16 14.12
N TRP A 173 -5.93 2.38 13.74
CA TRP A 173 -7.30 2.46 14.23
C TRP A 173 -7.98 1.10 14.14
N HIS A 174 -9.19 0.98 14.68
CA HIS A 174 -9.90 -0.29 14.73
C HIS A 174 -10.76 -0.56 13.49
N GLU A 175 -11.77 0.28 13.29
CA GLU A 175 -12.86 0.12 12.33
C GLU A 175 -12.39 0.14 10.86
N ASP A 176 -13.17 -0.46 9.95
CA ASP A 176 -12.80 -0.59 8.54
C ASP A 176 -13.69 0.22 7.58
N MET A 177 -13.23 0.37 6.34
CA MET A 177 -14.13 0.57 5.19
C MET A 177 -14.43 -0.79 4.57
N GLN A 178 -15.62 -1.01 4.01
CA GLN A 178 -16.03 -2.31 3.49
C GLN A 178 -15.04 -2.89 2.48
N LEU A 179 -14.46 -2.04 1.62
CA LEU A 179 -13.48 -2.45 0.60
C LEU A 179 -12.05 -2.62 1.15
N MET A 180 -11.79 -2.20 2.40
CA MET A 180 -10.51 -2.38 3.11
C MET A 180 -10.54 -3.58 4.07
N GLN A 181 -11.49 -4.50 3.89
CA GLN A 181 -11.57 -5.76 4.61
C GLN A 181 -12.15 -6.87 3.72
N VAL A 182 -12.03 -8.12 4.15
CA VAL A 182 -12.42 -9.31 3.35
C VAL A 182 -13.69 -10.01 3.84
N GLY A 183 -14.24 -9.55 4.97
CA GLY A 183 -15.51 -10.01 5.53
C GLY A 183 -16.69 -9.13 5.13
N GLY A 184 -17.64 -8.95 6.04
CA GLY A 184 -18.95 -8.37 5.74
C GLY A 184 -19.29 -7.11 6.53
N LYS A 185 -18.29 -6.31 6.89
CA LYS A 185 -18.52 -5.07 7.62
C LYS A 185 -18.85 -3.92 6.66
N ASP A 186 -19.57 -2.94 7.17
CA ASP A 186 -20.01 -1.78 6.41
C ASP A 186 -18.93 -0.68 6.46
N ASP A 187 -19.14 0.40 5.70
CA ASP A 187 -18.27 1.57 5.74
C ASP A 187 -18.45 2.33 7.07
N GLN A 188 -17.42 2.33 7.92
CA GLN A 188 -17.49 2.95 9.25
C GLN A 188 -16.54 4.13 9.39
N THR A 189 -15.29 4.01 8.96
CA THR A 189 -14.30 5.05 9.28
C THR A 189 -14.37 6.30 8.42
N GLY A 190 -14.77 6.18 7.15
CA GLY A 190 -14.50 7.20 6.12
C GLY A 190 -13.14 7.00 5.44
N TRP A 191 -13.00 7.55 4.23
CA TRP A 191 -11.83 7.35 3.37
C TRP A 191 -10.66 8.29 3.70
N GLY A 192 -10.92 9.40 4.37
CA GLY A 192 -9.94 10.42 4.70
C GLY A 192 -8.80 9.88 5.55
N VAL A 193 -9.08 9.05 6.56
CA VAL A 193 -8.03 8.47 7.44
C VAL A 193 -7.07 7.57 6.66
N TYR A 194 -7.58 6.78 5.72
CA TYR A 194 -6.76 5.97 4.81
C TYR A 194 -5.93 6.85 3.89
N GLU A 195 -6.56 7.81 3.23
CA GLU A 195 -5.88 8.67 2.24
C GLU A 195 -4.81 9.56 2.86
N GLN A 196 -5.06 10.14 4.03
CA GLN A 196 -4.06 10.97 4.70
C GLN A 196 -2.89 10.13 5.25
N SER A 197 -3.16 8.91 5.73
CA SER A 197 -2.11 7.98 6.14
C SER A 197 -1.25 7.54 4.96
N ARG A 198 -1.87 7.18 3.84
CA ARG A 198 -1.19 6.85 2.58
C ARG A 198 -0.32 8.00 2.10
N ARG A 199 -0.87 9.23 2.03
CA ARG A 199 -0.12 10.44 1.64
C ARG A 199 1.07 10.72 2.55
N GLY A 200 0.95 10.43 3.84
CA GLY A 200 2.06 10.57 4.78
C GLY A 200 3.13 9.47 4.69
N GLY A 201 2.95 8.46 3.83
CA GLY A 201 3.82 7.29 3.72
C GLY A 201 3.82 6.42 4.98
N ALA A 202 2.72 6.42 5.73
CA ALA A 202 2.59 5.66 6.97
C ALA A 202 2.08 4.24 6.68
N ILE A 203 2.58 3.25 7.41
CA ILE A 203 2.01 1.90 7.48
C ILE A 203 0.60 2.02 8.10
N ILE A 204 -0.40 1.39 7.49
CA ILE A 204 -1.79 1.49 7.94
C ILE A 204 -2.19 0.16 8.60
N ALA A 205 -2.37 0.21 9.93
CA ALA A 205 -2.72 -0.95 10.75
C ALA A 205 -4.18 -0.89 11.21
N THR A 206 -5.01 -1.83 10.74
CA THR A 206 -6.41 -1.96 11.15
C THR A 206 -6.73 -3.35 11.69
N ALA A 207 -7.93 -3.52 12.24
CA ALA A 207 -8.42 -4.80 12.73
C ALA A 207 -9.94 -4.87 12.52
N HIS A 208 -10.75 -5.12 13.55
CA HIS A 208 -12.21 -5.14 13.50
C HIS A 208 -12.80 -6.32 12.73
N GLU A 209 -12.41 -6.54 11.47
CA GLU A 209 -12.71 -7.80 10.80
C GLU A 209 -11.82 -8.93 11.31
N HIS A 210 -12.46 -10.00 11.78
CA HIS A 210 -11.76 -11.14 12.39
C HIS A 210 -11.16 -12.07 11.33
N SER A 211 -10.19 -11.51 10.62
CA SER A 211 -9.43 -12.09 9.52
C SER A 211 -8.04 -11.49 9.50
N TYR A 212 -7.15 -12.12 8.74
CA TYR A 212 -5.95 -11.46 8.26
C TYR A 212 -6.11 -11.11 6.79
N SER A 213 -5.76 -9.89 6.41
CA SER A 213 -5.64 -9.51 5.02
C SER A 213 -4.66 -8.36 4.85
N ARG A 214 -3.93 -8.35 3.73
CA ARG A 214 -3.00 -7.28 3.38
C ARG A 214 -3.15 -6.91 1.91
N THR A 215 -3.17 -5.62 1.62
CA THR A 215 -3.18 -5.10 0.25
C THR A 215 -1.80 -5.19 -0.41
N TYR A 216 -1.77 -5.14 -1.74
CA TYR A 216 -0.59 -4.67 -2.47
C TYR A 216 -0.27 -3.21 -2.11
N LEU A 217 0.82 -2.67 -2.66
CA LEU A 217 1.11 -1.24 -2.51
C LEU A 217 0.04 -0.43 -3.25
N LEU A 218 -0.58 0.54 -2.58
CA LEU A 218 -1.65 1.36 -3.12
C LEU A 218 -1.20 2.80 -3.34
N SER A 219 -1.61 3.39 -4.47
CA SER A 219 -1.57 4.85 -4.71
C SER A 219 -2.92 5.53 -4.46
N SER A 220 -4.00 4.77 -4.32
CA SER A 220 -5.29 5.26 -3.82
C SER A 220 -5.93 4.15 -2.97
N CYS A 221 -6.17 4.41 -1.70
CA CYS A 221 -6.93 3.50 -0.85
C CYS A 221 -8.41 3.55 -1.22
N ARG A 222 -8.94 4.75 -1.50
CA ARG A 222 -10.35 4.97 -1.85
C ARG A 222 -10.80 4.30 -3.14
N ASP A 223 -9.93 4.32 -4.15
CA ASP A 223 -10.22 3.73 -5.45
C ASP A 223 -9.57 2.35 -5.62
N GLN A 224 -8.89 1.86 -4.57
CA GLN A 224 -8.16 0.60 -4.55
C GLN A 224 -7.10 0.49 -5.69
N THR A 225 -6.51 1.63 -6.07
CA THR A 225 -5.50 1.68 -7.14
C THR A 225 -4.19 1.07 -6.65
N VAL A 226 -3.85 -0.08 -7.22
CA VAL A 226 -2.57 -0.77 -6.95
C VAL A 226 -1.44 -0.04 -7.68
N ALA A 227 -0.48 0.46 -6.91
CA ALA A 227 0.74 1.07 -7.42
C ALA A 227 1.81 0.02 -7.80
N SER A 228 1.85 -1.11 -7.09
CA SER A 228 2.80 -2.19 -7.37
C SER A 228 2.35 -3.50 -6.72
N THR A 229 2.53 -4.61 -7.44
CA THR A 229 2.37 -5.98 -6.91
C THR A 229 3.69 -6.63 -6.51
N ALA A 230 4.77 -5.85 -6.45
CA ALA A 230 6.09 -6.31 -6.03
C ALA A 230 6.08 -6.91 -4.62
N SER A 231 7.01 -7.82 -4.38
CA SER A 231 7.19 -8.47 -3.07
C SER A 231 7.72 -7.50 -2.00
N THR A 232 8.43 -6.46 -2.44
CA THR A 232 8.90 -5.36 -1.60
C THR A 232 8.04 -4.12 -1.81
N LEU A 233 7.38 -3.67 -0.75
CA LEU A 233 6.50 -2.50 -0.76
C LEU A 233 7.32 -1.23 -0.48
N ILE A 234 7.37 -0.30 -1.42
CA ILE A 234 8.12 0.96 -1.25
C ILE A 234 7.16 2.07 -0.81
N LEU A 235 7.25 2.46 0.46
CA LEU A 235 6.46 3.56 1.02
C LEU A 235 7.03 4.89 0.57
N SER A 236 6.17 5.77 0.07
CA SER A 236 6.55 7.14 -0.31
C SER A 236 5.57 8.14 0.26
N ARG A 237 6.07 9.35 0.51
CA ARG A 237 5.22 10.49 0.87
C ARG A 237 4.70 11.16 -0.39
N ASP A 238 3.53 11.75 -0.26
CA ASP A 238 3.00 12.68 -1.24
C ASP A 238 3.93 13.90 -1.34
N ASP A 239 4.44 14.18 -2.55
CA ASP A 239 5.14 15.43 -2.81
C ASP A 239 4.23 16.34 -3.64
N PRO A 240 3.56 17.32 -3.01
CA PRO A 240 2.60 18.19 -3.70
C PRO A 240 3.28 19.10 -4.74
N SER A 241 4.61 19.14 -4.80
CA SER A 241 5.37 19.86 -5.82
C SER A 241 5.54 19.08 -7.13
N THR A 242 5.22 17.78 -7.14
CA THR A 242 5.32 16.94 -8.34
C THR A 242 3.96 16.31 -8.69
N PRO A 243 3.62 16.16 -9.98
CA PRO A 243 2.45 15.38 -10.39
C PRO A 243 2.65 13.87 -10.28
N ALA A 244 3.84 13.39 -9.90
CA ALA A 244 4.28 12.01 -10.06
C ALA A 244 4.35 11.21 -8.74
N ASP A 245 4.57 11.89 -7.61
CA ASP A 245 4.63 11.26 -6.29
C ASP A 245 3.31 11.44 -5.55
N GLU A 246 2.31 10.62 -5.92
CA GLU A 246 1.19 10.30 -5.05
C GLU A 246 1.74 9.40 -3.92
N GLY A 247 1.56 9.77 -2.65
CA GLY A 247 2.06 8.96 -1.54
C GLY A 247 1.65 7.48 -1.64
N ARG A 248 2.50 6.55 -1.23
CA ARG A 248 2.24 5.11 -1.40
C ARG A 248 2.29 4.41 -0.07
N SER A 249 1.32 3.54 0.16
CA SER A 249 1.31 2.68 1.34
C SER A 249 0.51 1.41 1.12
N PHE A 250 0.49 0.55 2.11
CA PHE A 250 -0.34 -0.64 2.18
C PHE A 250 -1.19 -0.61 3.44
N VAL A 251 -2.30 -1.34 3.38
CA VAL A 251 -3.24 -1.52 4.47
C VAL A 251 -3.21 -2.99 4.86
N PHE A 252 -3.31 -3.27 6.15
CA PHE A 252 -3.59 -4.61 6.63
C PHE A 252 -4.65 -4.61 7.72
N VAL A 253 -5.42 -5.70 7.75
CA VAL A 253 -6.32 -6.09 8.83
C VAL A 253 -5.62 -7.21 9.60
N SER A 254 -5.44 -7.05 10.92
CA SER A 254 -4.84 -8.06 11.79
C SER A 254 -5.76 -8.43 12.97
N GLY A 255 -7.02 -8.77 12.66
CA GLY A 255 -8.08 -9.04 13.65
C GLY A 255 -8.17 -10.49 14.15
N LEU A 256 -7.09 -11.26 14.07
CA LEU A 256 -7.03 -12.66 14.53
C LEU A 256 -6.41 -12.81 15.92
N GLY A 257 -6.56 -11.80 16.79
CA GLY A 257 -5.92 -11.74 18.10
C GLY A 257 -6.46 -12.71 19.15
N GLY A 258 -7.64 -13.31 18.93
CA GLY A 258 -8.15 -14.38 19.80
C GLY A 258 -9.67 -14.50 19.92
N LYS A 259 -10.44 -13.50 19.50
CA LYS A 259 -11.89 -13.47 19.72
C LYS A 259 -12.66 -14.52 18.90
N SER A 260 -12.60 -14.44 17.58
CA SER A 260 -13.17 -15.43 16.66
C SER A 260 -12.49 -15.34 15.29
N ILE A 261 -12.93 -16.15 14.33
CA ILE A 261 -12.42 -16.16 12.95
C ILE A 261 -13.61 -16.18 12.02
N ARG A 262 -13.70 -15.22 11.10
CA ARG A 262 -14.84 -15.09 10.16
C ARG A 262 -14.49 -15.65 8.78
N SER A 263 -15.50 -15.93 7.98
CA SER A 263 -15.34 -16.41 6.61
C SER A 263 -15.16 -15.23 5.66
N GLN A 264 -14.34 -15.40 4.62
CA GLN A 264 -14.25 -14.44 3.54
C GLN A 264 -15.60 -14.26 2.83
N LEU A 265 -16.04 -13.01 2.70
CA LEU A 265 -17.25 -12.60 1.99
C LEU A 265 -16.95 -11.69 0.80
N LEU A 266 -15.83 -10.97 0.84
CA LEU A 266 -15.37 -10.06 -0.21
C LEU A 266 -14.02 -10.51 -0.77
N ASP A 267 -13.77 -10.12 -2.01
CA ASP A 267 -12.50 -10.33 -2.71
C ASP A 267 -12.26 -9.16 -3.65
N GLY A 268 -11.01 -8.95 -4.06
CA GLY A 268 -10.61 -7.80 -4.85
C GLY A 268 -9.17 -7.91 -5.35
N PRO A 269 -8.86 -7.36 -6.55
CA PRO A 269 -7.54 -7.48 -7.16
C PRO A 269 -6.42 -6.74 -6.40
N TRP A 270 -6.76 -5.92 -5.40
CA TRP A 270 -5.80 -5.20 -4.57
C TRP A 270 -5.29 -6.02 -3.37
N TRP A 271 -5.86 -7.19 -3.10
CA TRP A 271 -5.39 -8.07 -2.03
C TRP A 271 -4.14 -8.85 -2.44
N ALA A 272 -3.10 -8.76 -1.63
CA ALA A 272 -1.87 -9.51 -1.79
C ALA A 272 -1.87 -10.80 -0.97
N SER A 273 -2.48 -10.76 0.22
CA SER A 273 -2.66 -11.94 1.07
C SER A 273 -3.98 -11.84 1.83
N VAL A 274 -4.65 -12.99 2.01
CA VAL A 274 -5.92 -13.13 2.71
C VAL A 274 -5.94 -14.46 3.44
N ASP A 275 -6.35 -14.44 4.70
CA ASP A 275 -6.50 -15.65 5.51
C ASP A 275 -7.70 -15.50 6.46
N THR A 276 -8.71 -16.31 6.20
CA THR A 276 -9.99 -16.35 6.90
C THR A 276 -10.35 -17.80 7.23
N SER A 277 -11.48 -18.05 7.88
CA SER A 277 -11.95 -19.44 8.09
C SER A 277 -12.16 -20.20 6.77
N THR A 278 -12.39 -19.50 5.64
CA THR A 278 -12.47 -20.10 4.29
C THR A 278 -11.13 -20.72 3.86
N GLN A 279 -10.01 -20.14 4.28
CA GLN A 279 -8.65 -20.64 4.03
C GLN A 279 -8.14 -21.58 5.12
N GLY A 280 -8.93 -21.79 6.19
CA GLY A 280 -8.51 -22.58 7.36
C GLY A 280 -7.66 -21.79 8.35
N ALA A 281 -7.84 -20.47 8.41
CA ALA A 281 -7.12 -19.59 9.32
C ALA A 281 -7.21 -20.02 10.79
N ASN A 282 -6.18 -19.66 11.53
CA ASN A 282 -6.05 -19.79 12.97
C ASN A 282 -5.64 -18.43 13.56
N TYR A 283 -5.72 -18.29 14.88
CA TYR A 283 -5.34 -17.06 15.57
C TYR A 283 -3.85 -16.76 15.40
N GLY A 284 -3.48 -15.49 15.36
CA GLY A 284 -2.11 -15.08 15.04
C GLY A 284 -1.86 -13.59 15.21
N ALA A 285 -0.67 -13.17 14.82
CA ALA A 285 -0.24 -11.78 14.80
C ALA A 285 0.61 -11.50 13.56
N LEU A 286 0.52 -10.27 13.05
CA LEU A 286 1.48 -9.76 12.09
C LEU A 286 2.70 -9.24 12.84
N PHE A 287 3.91 -9.56 12.39
CA PHE A 287 5.15 -9.05 12.93
C PHE A 287 5.82 -8.15 11.89
N GLY A 288 6.34 -7.00 12.34
CA GLY A 288 7.20 -6.13 11.54
C GLY A 288 8.54 -5.96 12.25
N VAL A 289 9.61 -6.42 11.60
CA VAL A 289 11.00 -6.34 12.06
C VAL A 289 11.67 -5.17 11.36
N PHE A 290 11.85 -4.07 12.07
CA PHE A 290 12.39 -2.80 11.56
C PHE A 290 13.91 -2.73 11.73
N ASP A 291 14.57 -1.90 10.92
CA ASP A 291 16.04 -1.88 10.82
C ASP A 291 16.57 -3.30 10.58
N TYR A 292 15.94 -3.97 9.60
CA TYR A 292 16.13 -5.39 9.35
C TYR A 292 17.56 -5.67 8.95
N GLN A 293 18.26 -6.49 9.74
CA GLN A 293 19.68 -6.79 9.59
C GLN A 293 20.58 -5.54 9.52
N GLY A 294 20.12 -4.41 10.07
CA GLY A 294 20.85 -3.14 10.11
C GLY A 294 20.67 -2.24 8.87
N ASP A 295 19.72 -2.53 7.97
CA ASP A 295 19.26 -1.53 7.00
C ASP A 295 18.08 -0.72 7.59
N PRO A 296 18.30 0.55 8.03
CA PRO A 296 17.27 1.34 8.70
C PRO A 296 16.09 1.70 7.78
N ALA A 297 16.25 1.53 6.47
CA ALA A 297 15.21 1.77 5.48
C ALA A 297 14.35 0.54 5.21
N VAL A 298 14.71 -0.65 5.69
CA VAL A 298 14.02 -1.91 5.41
C VAL A 298 13.38 -2.48 6.66
N ALA A 299 12.18 -3.02 6.48
CA ALA A 299 11.50 -3.83 7.45
C ALA A 299 11.02 -5.14 6.82
N HIS A 300 11.14 -6.25 7.55
CA HIS A 300 10.61 -7.56 7.17
C HIS A 300 9.29 -7.79 7.91
N PHE A 301 8.25 -8.17 7.18
CA PHE A 301 6.94 -8.45 7.75
C PHE A 301 6.54 -9.89 7.50
N TYR A 302 5.90 -10.51 8.49
CA TYR A 302 5.31 -11.83 8.34
C TYR A 302 4.11 -12.01 9.27
N PHE A 303 3.04 -12.62 8.76
CA PHE A 303 1.91 -13.03 9.61
C PHE A 303 2.06 -14.48 10.03
N LYS A 304 2.07 -14.73 11.34
CA LYS A 304 2.24 -16.06 11.91
C LYS A 304 1.08 -16.44 12.80
N GLU A 305 0.60 -17.65 12.62
CA GLU A 305 -0.43 -18.25 13.45
C GLU A 305 0.13 -18.99 14.66
N ILE A 306 -0.69 -19.21 15.68
CA ILE A 306 -0.34 -20.02 16.86
C ILE A 306 -0.01 -21.49 16.50
N GLY A 307 -0.42 -21.95 15.32
CA GLY A 307 -0.04 -23.26 14.77
C GLY A 307 1.35 -23.30 14.12
N GLY A 308 2.05 -22.16 14.05
CA GLY A 308 3.38 -22.02 13.45
C GLY A 308 3.39 -21.81 11.93
N ARG A 309 2.22 -21.82 11.26
CA ARG A 309 2.09 -21.49 9.85
C ARG A 309 2.35 -20.00 9.65
N VAL A 310 3.22 -19.68 8.69
CA VAL A 310 3.40 -18.33 8.17
C VAL A 310 2.51 -18.17 6.95
N VAL A 311 1.60 -17.21 7.01
CA VAL A 311 0.55 -16.96 6.00
C VAL A 311 1.02 -15.98 4.94
N ASP A 312 1.78 -14.97 5.36
CA ASP A 312 2.30 -13.90 4.52
C ASP A 312 3.71 -13.56 4.99
N ASP A 313 4.57 -13.17 4.05
CA ASP A 313 5.97 -12.85 4.25
C ASP A 313 6.38 -11.87 3.15
N PHE A 314 6.77 -10.65 3.52
CA PHE A 314 7.07 -9.57 2.59
C PHE A 314 8.02 -8.53 3.18
N PHE A 315 8.61 -7.72 2.32
CA PHE A 315 9.49 -6.63 2.73
C PHE A 315 8.81 -5.28 2.51
N VAL A 316 9.18 -4.31 3.34
CA VAL A 316 8.76 -2.92 3.21
C VAL A 316 10.02 -2.05 3.23
N ARG A 317 10.10 -1.09 2.32
CA ARG A 317 11.17 -0.09 2.29
C ARG A 317 10.60 1.31 2.43
N SER A 318 11.18 2.13 3.30
CA SER A 318 10.82 3.55 3.45
C SER A 318 11.65 4.42 2.52
N ALA A 319 11.00 5.18 1.63
CA ALA A 319 11.67 6.21 0.82
C ALA A 319 12.11 7.43 1.65
N ALA A 320 11.61 7.58 2.89
CA ALA A 320 11.95 8.69 3.79
C ALA A 320 13.33 8.53 4.45
N ALA A 321 13.92 7.33 4.43
CA ALA A 321 15.29 7.12 4.87
C ALA A 321 16.26 7.81 3.90
N GLY A 322 16.61 9.07 4.18
CA GLY A 322 17.66 9.83 3.48
C GLY A 322 19.10 9.28 3.68
N GLY A 323 19.24 8.00 4.05
CA GLY A 323 20.51 7.29 4.01
C GLY A 323 20.97 7.10 2.57
N PRO A 324 22.24 6.68 2.33
CA PRO A 324 22.67 6.35 0.98
C PRO A 324 21.63 5.40 0.39
N ARG A 325 20.98 5.82 -0.70
CA ARG A 325 20.30 4.88 -1.60
C ARG A 325 21.25 3.70 -1.75
N PRO A 326 20.84 2.44 -1.51
CA PRO A 326 21.72 1.34 -1.78
C PRO A 326 22.00 1.38 -3.29
N CYS A 327 23.15 1.97 -3.60
CA CYS A 327 23.91 1.88 -4.83
C CYS A 327 23.28 2.36 -6.13
N THR A 328 23.49 3.63 -6.46
CA THR A 328 23.44 4.08 -7.87
C THR A 328 24.67 3.65 -8.70
N THR A 329 25.51 2.74 -8.19
CA THR A 329 26.69 2.23 -8.89
C THR A 329 26.81 0.71 -8.74
N ALA A 330 27.05 0.02 -9.86
CA ALA A 330 26.98 -1.41 -10.13
C ALA A 330 27.89 -2.37 -9.29
N VAL A 331 28.33 -1.96 -8.10
CA VAL A 331 29.02 -2.82 -7.13
C VAL A 331 28.56 -2.39 -5.72
N CYS A 332 27.84 -3.25 -5.02
CA CYS A 332 27.56 -3.06 -3.60
C CYS A 332 28.22 -4.17 -2.79
N ASP A 333 28.44 -3.92 -1.50
CA ASP A 333 28.52 -4.97 -0.49
C ASP A 333 27.12 -5.07 0.15
N CYS A 334 26.15 -5.67 -0.55
CA CYS A 334 24.85 -6.01 0.03
C CYS A 334 24.72 -7.54 0.14
N PRO A 335 24.06 -8.07 1.18
CA PRO A 335 23.85 -9.51 1.32
C PRO A 335 23.07 -10.11 0.14
N GLU A 336 23.31 -11.38 -0.18
CA GLU A 336 22.59 -12.05 -1.27
C GLU A 336 21.07 -12.02 -1.02
N ALA A 337 20.31 -11.81 -2.10
CA ALA A 337 18.85 -11.75 -2.09
C ALA A 337 18.23 -10.63 -1.26
N THR A 338 19.02 -9.64 -0.78
CA THR A 338 18.43 -8.42 -0.21
C THR A 338 17.96 -7.49 -1.32
N PRO A 339 16.79 -6.82 -1.15
CA PRO A 339 16.32 -5.79 -2.07
C PRO A 339 17.35 -4.67 -2.25
N CYS A 340 17.51 -4.22 -3.48
CA CYS A 340 18.32 -3.06 -3.84
C CYS A 340 17.59 -2.19 -4.87
N ASP A 341 18.22 -1.14 -5.37
CA ASP A 341 17.72 -0.31 -6.47
C ASP A 341 18.87 -0.12 -7.46
N ASP A 342 18.73 -0.66 -8.67
CA ASP A 342 19.78 -0.57 -9.68
C ASP A 342 19.81 0.80 -10.39
N GLY A 343 18.90 1.70 -10.02
CA GLY A 343 18.73 3.04 -10.57
C GLY A 343 17.92 3.07 -11.87
N ASP A 344 17.39 1.94 -12.33
CA ASP A 344 16.48 1.84 -13.47
C ASP A 344 15.03 1.88 -12.98
N ALA A 345 14.36 3.02 -13.18
CA ALA A 345 12.95 3.17 -12.83
C ALA A 345 12.00 2.21 -13.59
N CYS A 346 12.52 1.46 -14.56
CA CYS A 346 11.82 0.45 -15.35
C CYS A 346 12.05 -0.97 -14.90
N THR A 347 12.77 -1.18 -13.80
CA THR A 347 12.80 -2.47 -13.11
C THR A 347 12.15 -2.35 -11.74
N VAL A 348 11.72 -3.51 -11.26
CA VAL A 348 11.13 -3.73 -9.94
C VAL A 348 11.68 -5.04 -9.41
N ASP A 349 11.67 -5.19 -8.09
CA ASP A 349 12.23 -6.35 -7.40
C ASP A 349 13.73 -6.56 -7.70
N ASP A 350 14.50 -5.47 -7.77
CA ASP A 350 15.96 -5.56 -7.90
C ASP A 350 16.53 -6.21 -6.64
N ALA A 351 17.47 -7.14 -6.84
CA ALA A 351 18.04 -7.91 -5.75
C ALA A 351 19.55 -8.04 -5.90
N CYS A 352 20.23 -8.09 -4.77
CA CYS A 352 21.67 -8.31 -4.72
C CYS A 352 22.01 -9.76 -5.07
N ASP A 353 22.93 -9.94 -6.03
CA ASP A 353 23.51 -11.25 -6.29
C ASP A 353 24.51 -11.65 -5.19
N ALA A 354 24.98 -12.90 -5.22
CA ALA A 354 25.97 -13.41 -4.26
C ALA A 354 27.32 -12.65 -4.26
N GLY A 355 27.57 -11.81 -5.26
CA GLY A 355 28.72 -10.91 -5.34
C GLY A 355 28.44 -9.50 -4.81
N GLY A 356 27.27 -9.28 -4.20
CA GLY A 356 26.82 -7.97 -3.72
C GLY A 356 26.42 -7.01 -4.85
N VAL A 357 26.27 -7.47 -6.09
CA VAL A 357 25.89 -6.56 -7.19
C VAL A 357 24.37 -6.49 -7.27
N CYS A 358 23.82 -5.27 -7.22
CA CYS A 358 22.40 -5.06 -7.48
C CYS A 358 22.07 -5.44 -8.92
N ARG A 359 21.14 -6.39 -9.08
CA ARG A 359 20.66 -6.86 -10.37
C ARG A 359 19.24 -6.37 -10.60
N ALA A 360 19.05 -5.75 -11.75
CA ALA A 360 17.76 -5.43 -12.32
C ALA A 360 16.80 -6.62 -12.20
N GLY A 361 15.67 -6.39 -11.55
CA GLY A 361 14.61 -7.38 -11.40
C GLY A 361 13.73 -7.46 -12.65
N ALA A 362 12.43 -7.67 -12.44
CA ALA A 362 11.48 -7.77 -13.53
C ALA A 362 11.23 -6.39 -14.18
N PRO A 363 10.96 -6.33 -15.50
CA PRO A 363 10.52 -5.09 -16.12
C PRO A 363 9.22 -4.59 -15.48
N ARG A 364 9.21 -3.32 -15.06
CA ARG A 364 8.05 -2.61 -14.56
C ARG A 364 6.95 -2.57 -15.63
N SER A 365 5.73 -2.95 -15.24
CA SER A 365 4.56 -2.69 -16.08
C SER A 365 4.20 -1.21 -15.99
N CYS A 366 4.10 -0.54 -17.14
CA CYS A 366 3.61 0.83 -17.26
C CYS A 366 2.22 0.88 -17.89
N GLU A 367 1.47 -0.21 -17.87
CA GLU A 367 0.10 -0.21 -18.41
C GLU A 367 -0.82 0.62 -17.50
N ASP A 368 -1.44 1.68 -18.01
CA ASP A 368 -2.46 2.48 -17.30
C ASP A 368 -3.89 2.02 -17.59
N PHE A 369 -4.05 0.99 -18.41
CA PHE A 369 -5.32 0.46 -18.92
C PHE A 369 -6.13 1.47 -19.75
N ASP A 370 -5.56 2.61 -20.14
CA ASP A 370 -6.15 3.52 -21.11
C ASP A 370 -5.66 3.15 -22.52
N ALA A 371 -6.54 2.56 -23.31
CA ALA A 371 -6.22 2.22 -24.70
C ALA A 371 -5.92 3.44 -25.60
N CYS A 372 -6.09 4.66 -25.10
CA CYS A 372 -5.78 5.92 -25.76
C CYS A 372 -4.41 6.52 -25.40
N THR A 373 -3.63 5.85 -24.55
CA THR A 373 -2.24 6.22 -24.25
C THR A 373 -1.26 5.26 -24.92
N VAL A 374 0.00 5.70 -24.99
CA VAL A 374 1.15 4.86 -25.31
C VAL A 374 2.01 4.82 -24.08
N ASP A 375 1.99 3.66 -23.45
CA ASP A 375 2.77 3.39 -22.27
C ASP A 375 4.21 3.06 -22.62
N THR A 376 5.11 3.85 -22.05
CA THR A 376 6.54 3.60 -22.17
C THR A 376 7.19 3.74 -20.82
N CYS A 377 8.22 2.94 -20.58
CA CYS A 377 9.06 3.13 -19.42
C CYS A 377 10.37 3.79 -19.82
N SER A 378 10.73 4.86 -19.10
CA SER A 378 12.00 5.55 -19.19
C SER A 378 12.85 5.23 -17.97
N PRO A 379 14.07 4.67 -18.12
CA PRO A 379 14.91 4.27 -16.99
C PRO A 379 15.19 5.38 -15.97
N ARG A 380 15.07 6.65 -16.37
CA ARG A 380 15.29 7.80 -15.48
C ARG A 380 14.02 8.40 -14.89
N SER A 381 12.89 8.26 -15.56
CA SER A 381 11.65 8.98 -15.21
C SER A 381 10.47 8.05 -14.94
N GLY A 382 10.67 6.74 -15.01
CA GLY A 382 9.62 5.75 -14.80
C GLY A 382 8.63 5.71 -15.97
N CYS A 383 7.37 5.39 -15.65
CA CYS A 383 6.31 5.28 -16.63
C CYS A 383 5.90 6.64 -17.20
N ASP A 384 5.80 6.69 -18.54
CA ASP A 384 5.29 7.81 -19.32
C ASP A 384 4.09 7.32 -20.14
N HIS A 385 2.96 7.98 -19.93
CA HIS A 385 1.67 7.69 -20.54
C HIS A 385 1.27 8.85 -21.42
N ARG A 386 1.71 8.82 -22.68
CA ARG A 386 1.40 9.91 -23.62
C ARG A 386 0.19 9.57 -24.49
N PRO A 387 -0.67 10.55 -24.82
CA PRO A 387 -1.75 10.32 -25.77
C PRO A 387 -1.27 9.73 -27.09
N ILE A 388 -2.05 8.80 -27.63
CA ILE A 388 -1.81 8.21 -28.95
C ILE A 388 -1.82 9.29 -30.02
N VAL A 389 -0.87 9.20 -30.96
CA VAL A 389 -0.87 10.01 -32.17
C VAL A 389 -0.99 9.14 -33.42
N LEU A 390 -1.28 9.78 -34.56
CA LEU A 390 -1.41 9.10 -35.86
C LEU A 390 -0.17 8.25 -36.22
N ALA A 391 1.02 8.62 -35.73
CA ALA A 391 2.24 7.85 -35.94
C ALA A 391 2.22 6.47 -35.25
N ASP A 392 1.58 6.35 -34.09
CA ASP A 392 1.48 5.11 -33.31
C ASP A 392 0.54 4.11 -34.00
N VAL A 393 -0.63 4.57 -34.44
CA VAL A 393 -1.57 3.78 -35.26
C VAL A 393 -0.91 3.27 -36.54
N ARG A 394 -0.10 4.13 -37.20
CA ARG A 394 0.67 3.73 -38.39
C ARG A 394 1.67 2.62 -38.05
N ARG A 395 2.34 2.71 -36.90
CA ARG A 395 3.31 1.71 -36.44
C ARG A 395 2.66 0.34 -36.20
N VAL A 396 1.49 0.30 -35.57
CA VAL A 396 0.69 -0.93 -35.40
C VAL A 396 0.33 -1.53 -36.75
N LEU A 397 -0.16 -0.70 -37.66
CA LEU A 397 -0.55 -1.15 -38.99
C LEU A 397 0.65 -1.57 -39.86
N THR A 398 1.83 -0.98 -39.70
CA THR A 398 3.03 -1.38 -40.47
C THR A 398 3.74 -2.59 -39.86
N ARG A 399 3.80 -2.72 -38.53
CA ARG A 399 4.39 -3.88 -37.83
C ARG A 399 3.73 -5.20 -38.27
N GLY A 400 2.40 -5.26 -38.35
CA GLY A 400 1.74 -6.47 -38.88
C GLY A 400 1.67 -6.61 -40.39
N SER A 401 2.57 -5.93 -41.13
CA SER A 401 2.99 -6.46 -42.44
C SER A 401 3.89 -7.70 -42.28
N ARG A 402 4.35 -7.96 -41.05
CA ARG A 402 5.21 -9.06 -40.62
C ARG A 402 4.64 -9.69 -39.34
N VAL A 403 3.37 -10.10 -39.36
CA VAL A 403 2.86 -10.97 -38.27
C VAL A 403 3.66 -12.27 -38.38
N GLU A 404 4.59 -12.50 -37.46
CA GLU A 404 5.48 -13.68 -37.50
C GLU A 404 4.69 -14.99 -37.49
N ALA A 405 3.57 -15.01 -36.75
CA ALA A 405 2.62 -16.13 -36.76
C ALA A 405 2.00 -16.42 -38.15
N CYS A 406 2.06 -15.46 -39.08
CA CYS A 406 1.62 -15.58 -40.47
C CYS A 406 2.77 -15.84 -41.46
N ALA A 407 4.00 -16.08 -40.99
CA ALA A 407 5.13 -16.35 -41.85
C ALA A 407 4.83 -17.55 -42.79
N GLY A 408 5.13 -17.38 -44.09
CA GLY A 408 4.86 -18.39 -45.11
C GLY A 408 3.40 -18.51 -45.58
N GLN A 409 2.45 -17.81 -44.96
CA GLN A 409 1.03 -17.84 -45.34
C GLN A 409 0.63 -16.63 -46.18
N ARG A 410 -0.26 -16.84 -47.16
CA ARG A 410 -0.82 -15.74 -47.97
C ARG A 410 -2.09 -15.22 -47.30
N LEU A 411 -2.06 -13.97 -46.86
CA LEU A 411 -3.24 -13.30 -46.33
C LEU A 411 -4.40 -13.29 -47.36
N PRO A 412 -5.66 -13.50 -46.92
CA PRO A 412 -6.81 -13.38 -47.80
C PRO A 412 -6.81 -12.04 -48.53
N LYS A 413 -7.01 -12.06 -49.85
CA LYS A 413 -6.95 -10.85 -50.71
C LYS A 413 -7.88 -9.74 -50.22
N SER A 414 -9.04 -10.11 -49.68
CA SER A 414 -10.05 -9.21 -49.11
C SER A 414 -9.53 -8.43 -47.89
N VAL A 415 -8.76 -9.07 -47.03
CA VAL A 415 -8.14 -8.51 -45.81
C VAL A 415 -6.93 -7.65 -46.20
N ALA A 416 -6.02 -8.20 -47.01
CA ALA A 416 -4.81 -7.50 -47.46
C ALA A 416 -5.13 -6.20 -48.22
N ARG A 417 -6.16 -6.22 -49.08
CA ARG A 417 -6.60 -5.03 -49.83
C ARG A 417 -7.10 -3.90 -48.92
N ARG A 418 -7.85 -4.24 -47.85
CA ARG A 418 -8.43 -3.27 -46.92
C ARG A 418 -7.38 -2.66 -46.01
N LEU A 419 -6.51 -3.49 -45.43
CA LEU A 419 -5.32 -3.05 -44.70
C LEU A 419 -4.44 -2.13 -45.55
N GLY A 420 -4.15 -2.52 -46.80
CA GLY A 420 -3.38 -1.68 -47.72
C GLY A 420 -4.04 -0.33 -48.03
N ARG A 421 -5.37 -0.28 -48.12
CA ARG A 421 -6.12 0.96 -48.33
C ARG A 421 -6.10 1.85 -47.08
N ALA A 422 -6.29 1.28 -45.90
CA ALA A 422 -6.20 1.99 -44.62
C ALA A 422 -4.81 2.62 -44.42
N ARG A 423 -3.74 1.84 -44.64
CA ARG A 423 -2.34 2.33 -44.58
C ARG A 423 -2.08 3.51 -45.52
N ARG A 424 -2.50 3.41 -46.79
CA ARG A 424 -2.33 4.51 -47.77
C ARG A 424 -3.09 5.77 -47.37
N LEU A 425 -4.27 5.60 -46.78
CA LEU A 425 -5.13 6.70 -46.38
C LEU A 425 -4.54 7.46 -45.18
N LEU A 426 -4.03 6.75 -44.18
CA LEU A 426 -3.33 7.33 -43.03
C LEU A 426 -1.97 7.95 -43.42
N GLY A 427 -1.25 7.36 -44.37
CA GLY A 427 0.01 7.91 -44.89
C GLY A 427 -0.16 9.24 -45.64
N ARG A 428 -1.37 9.52 -46.17
CA ARG A 428 -1.72 10.81 -46.78
C ARG A 428 -2.22 11.84 -45.76
N ALA A 429 -2.95 11.39 -44.74
CA ALA A 429 -3.50 12.25 -43.68
C ALA A 429 -2.42 13.03 -42.90
N SER A 430 -1.24 12.42 -42.72
CA SER A 430 -0.09 13.02 -42.02
C SER A 430 0.53 14.24 -42.73
N ARG A 431 0.15 14.53 -43.98
CA ARG A 431 0.76 15.62 -44.79
C ARG A 431 -0.14 16.85 -44.96
N THR A 432 -1.41 16.77 -44.55
CA THR A 432 -2.41 17.81 -44.83
C THR A 432 -3.19 18.11 -43.55
N GLY A 433 -2.89 19.22 -42.88
CA GLY A 433 -3.46 19.59 -41.58
C GLY A 433 -4.99 19.68 -41.53
N ASN A 434 -5.68 19.89 -42.66
CA ASN A 434 -7.13 20.15 -42.70
C ASN A 434 -8.02 18.94 -43.08
N GLY A 435 -7.49 17.71 -43.07
CA GLY A 435 -8.20 16.49 -43.52
C GLY A 435 -8.09 15.26 -42.62
N ALA A 436 -7.39 15.35 -41.49
CA ALA A 436 -7.03 14.20 -40.67
C ALA A 436 -8.25 13.45 -40.10
N GLY A 437 -9.23 14.16 -39.53
CA GLY A 437 -10.43 13.53 -38.93
C GLY A 437 -11.24 12.70 -39.92
N ARG A 438 -11.50 13.24 -41.13
CA ARG A 438 -12.20 12.49 -42.20
C ARG A 438 -11.41 11.26 -42.66
N ALA A 439 -10.09 11.35 -42.67
CA ALA A 439 -9.24 10.23 -43.02
C ALA A 439 -9.29 9.14 -41.93
N ILE A 440 -9.21 9.52 -40.66
CA ILE A 440 -9.32 8.62 -39.50
C ILE A 440 -10.65 7.84 -39.54
N THR A 441 -11.78 8.53 -39.72
CA THR A 441 -13.10 7.87 -39.81
C THR A 441 -13.18 6.85 -40.96
N ARG A 442 -12.62 7.18 -42.12
CA ARG A 442 -12.58 6.27 -43.28
C ARG A 442 -11.64 5.09 -43.05
N ALA A 443 -10.52 5.30 -42.37
CA ALA A 443 -9.58 4.24 -42.02
C ALA A 443 -10.18 3.26 -41.00
N LEU A 444 -10.86 3.76 -39.96
CA LEU A 444 -11.62 2.93 -39.00
C LEU A 444 -12.64 2.04 -39.70
N HIS A 445 -13.44 2.61 -40.61
CA HIS A 445 -14.40 1.82 -41.37
C HIS A 445 -13.72 0.72 -42.22
N LEU A 446 -12.54 0.98 -42.77
CA LEU A 446 -11.77 -0.03 -43.51
C LEU A 446 -11.20 -1.12 -42.61
N LEU A 447 -10.86 -0.82 -41.35
CA LEU A 447 -10.41 -1.81 -40.37
C LEU A 447 -11.56 -2.74 -39.95
N GLY A 448 -12.73 -2.20 -39.60
CA GLY A 448 -13.90 -3.04 -39.28
C GLY A 448 -14.33 -3.93 -40.46
N GLN A 449 -14.21 -3.44 -41.70
CA GLN A 449 -14.42 -4.28 -42.87
C GLN A 449 -13.32 -5.36 -43.07
N ALA A 450 -12.10 -5.12 -42.58
CA ALA A 450 -11.01 -6.09 -42.62
C ALA A 450 -11.19 -7.18 -41.55
N GLU A 451 -11.66 -6.82 -40.36
CA GLU A 451 -12.04 -7.75 -39.27
C GLU A 451 -13.15 -8.70 -39.73
N ALA A 452 -14.24 -8.15 -40.29
CA ALA A 452 -15.32 -8.96 -40.84
C ALA A 452 -14.83 -9.90 -41.95
N ALA A 453 -13.97 -9.40 -42.85
CA ALA A 453 -13.38 -10.22 -43.91
C ALA A 453 -12.44 -11.31 -43.37
N LEU A 454 -11.75 -11.07 -42.25
CA LEU A 454 -10.93 -12.06 -41.56
C LEU A 454 -11.80 -13.13 -40.91
N GLY A 455 -12.91 -12.76 -40.26
CA GLY A 455 -13.86 -13.71 -39.68
C GLY A 455 -14.40 -14.72 -40.70
N SER A 456 -14.70 -14.27 -41.93
CA SER A 456 -15.18 -15.14 -43.01
C SER A 456 -14.08 -15.92 -43.74
N ALA A 457 -12.81 -15.60 -43.54
CA ALA A 457 -11.67 -16.19 -44.26
C ALA A 457 -10.64 -16.87 -43.35
N GLN A 458 -10.89 -16.91 -42.04
CA GLN A 458 -9.96 -17.45 -41.03
C GLN A 458 -9.60 -18.92 -41.28
N GLN A 459 -10.49 -19.70 -41.89
CA GLN A 459 -10.27 -21.09 -42.27
C GLN A 459 -9.13 -21.29 -43.29
N HIS A 460 -8.69 -20.22 -43.96
CA HIS A 460 -7.57 -20.25 -44.89
C HIS A 460 -6.23 -19.87 -44.25
N LEU A 461 -6.22 -19.65 -42.93
CA LEU A 461 -5.05 -19.30 -42.14
C LEU A 461 -4.88 -20.33 -41.01
N SER A 462 -3.65 -20.51 -40.53
CA SER A 462 -3.41 -21.21 -39.27
C SER A 462 -4.14 -20.46 -38.13
N PRO A 463 -4.61 -21.15 -37.09
CA PRO A 463 -5.23 -20.52 -35.91
C PRO A 463 -4.36 -19.40 -35.30
N GLY A 464 -3.04 -19.63 -35.17
CA GLY A 464 -2.10 -18.62 -34.66
C GLY A 464 -2.03 -17.35 -35.51
N CYS A 465 -1.91 -17.50 -36.84
CA CYS A 465 -1.97 -16.36 -37.76
C CYS A 465 -3.32 -15.61 -37.70
N ALA A 466 -4.45 -16.33 -37.67
CA ALA A 466 -5.77 -15.72 -37.61
C ALA A 466 -5.98 -14.94 -36.31
N ALA A 467 -5.57 -15.49 -35.17
CA ALA A 467 -5.63 -14.85 -33.86
C ALA A 467 -4.73 -13.62 -33.79
N ALA A 468 -3.47 -13.73 -34.23
CA ALA A 468 -2.53 -12.62 -34.23
C ALA A 468 -2.99 -11.47 -35.15
N LEU A 469 -3.57 -11.78 -36.32
CA LEU A 469 -4.09 -10.77 -37.24
C LEU A 469 -5.36 -10.10 -36.71
N ARG A 470 -6.20 -10.83 -35.97
CA ARG A 470 -7.38 -10.27 -35.30
C ARG A 470 -6.97 -9.31 -34.20
N GLY A 471 -6.10 -9.73 -33.27
CA GLY A 471 -5.60 -8.86 -32.20
C GLY A 471 -4.92 -7.59 -32.74
N GLN A 472 -4.23 -7.68 -33.87
CA GLN A 472 -3.65 -6.50 -34.51
C GLN A 472 -4.69 -5.54 -35.11
N LEU A 473 -5.75 -6.08 -35.72
CA LEU A 473 -6.84 -5.27 -36.26
C LEU A 473 -7.59 -4.56 -35.12
N ASP A 474 -7.87 -5.30 -34.06
CA ASP A 474 -8.55 -4.79 -32.86
C ASP A 474 -7.70 -3.67 -32.20
N ASP A 475 -6.39 -3.89 -31.99
CA ASP A 475 -5.46 -2.88 -31.47
C ASP A 475 -5.43 -1.62 -32.35
N ALA A 476 -5.34 -1.78 -33.68
CA ALA A 476 -5.36 -0.66 -34.59
C ALA A 476 -6.70 0.10 -34.62
N SER A 477 -7.82 -0.62 -34.48
CA SER A 477 -9.17 -0.06 -34.41
C SER A 477 -9.36 0.73 -33.12
N THR A 478 -9.00 0.16 -31.97
CA THR A 478 -9.09 0.80 -30.65
C THR A 478 -8.24 2.07 -30.60
N LYS A 479 -6.96 1.99 -30.94
CA LYS A 479 -6.04 3.14 -30.93
C LYS A 479 -6.45 4.25 -31.89
N MET A 480 -7.05 3.89 -33.02
CA MET A 480 -7.51 4.89 -33.99
C MET A 480 -8.84 5.53 -33.61
N SER A 481 -9.63 4.87 -32.74
CA SER A 481 -10.87 5.43 -32.19
C SER A 481 -10.59 6.63 -31.28
N CYS A 482 -9.48 6.59 -30.54
CA CYS A 482 -8.97 7.66 -29.67
C CYS A 482 -8.66 8.97 -30.43
N LEU A 483 -8.32 8.87 -31.72
CA LEU A 483 -7.95 10.02 -32.56
C LEU A 483 -9.15 10.76 -33.18
N ARG A 484 -10.40 10.42 -32.82
CA ARG A 484 -11.58 11.07 -33.42
C ARG A 484 -11.74 12.51 -32.89
N PRO A 485 -12.23 13.46 -33.71
CA PRO A 485 -12.56 14.79 -33.21
C PRO A 485 -13.69 14.67 -32.17
N GLY A 486 -13.44 15.08 -30.92
CA GLY A 486 -14.42 15.08 -29.83
C GLY A 486 -14.39 13.85 -28.91
N SER A 487 -13.51 12.87 -29.13
CA SER A 487 -13.13 11.92 -28.07
C SER A 487 -12.19 12.64 -27.11
N ARG A 488 -12.50 12.60 -25.80
CA ARG A 488 -11.56 13.07 -24.77
C ARG A 488 -10.32 12.17 -24.86
N ALA A 489 -9.16 12.78 -25.03
CA ALA A 489 -7.88 12.19 -24.71
C ALA A 489 -7.58 12.48 -23.24
#